data_AF-A0A3M1FQV2-F1
#
_entry.id   AF-A0A3M1FQV2-F1
#
_cell.length_a   1.000
_cell.length_b   1.000
_cell.length_c   1.000
_cell.angle_alpha   90.00
_cell.angle_beta   90.00
_cell.angle_gamma   90.00
#
_symmetry.space_group_name_H-M   'P 1'
#
loop_
_entity.id
_entity.type
_entity.pdbx_description
1 polymer ?
#
loop_
_entity_poly.entity_id
_entity_poly.type
_entity_poly.pdbx_seq_one_letter_code
_entity_poly.pdbx_strand_id
1 'polypeptide(L)' 'RLLRIEGLRKSDYAFGHGVQYHLPSGRWLLASYHPSRHNTQTGRLTVEMFVEIWAAARCLVDT' A
#
# COMPACT_ATOMS: atom_id res chain seq x y z
N ARG A 1 -5.45 4.73 -10.60
CA ARG A 1 -6.07 4.10 -11.80
C ARG A 1 -7.02 2.98 -11.40
N LEU A 2 -6.59 2.03 -10.56
CA LEU A 2 -7.42 0.92 -10.06
C LEU A 2 -8.77 1.35 -9.48
N LEU A 3 -8.80 2.23 -8.47
CA LEU A 3 -10.05 2.68 -7.84
C LEU A 3 -11.08 3.24 -8.83
N ARG A 4 -10.61 3.98 -9.85
CA ARG A 4 -11.49 4.52 -10.90
C ARG A 4 -12.09 3.41 -11.77
N ILE A 5 -11.30 2.38 -12.09
CA ILE A 5 -11.77 1.23 -12.87
C ILE A 5 -12.86 0.46 -12.09
N GLU A 6 -12.73 0.39 -10.77
CA GLU A 6 -13.72 -0.25 -9.88
C GLU A 6 -14.90 0.67 -9.50
N GLY A 7 -14.99 1.89 -10.05
CA GLY A 7 -16.05 2.84 -9.71
C GLY A 7 -15.99 3.42 -8.29
N LEU A 8 -14.85 3.29 -7.60
CA LEU A 8 -14.65 3.72 -6.22
C LEU A 8 -14.12 5.17 -6.15
N ARG A 9 -14.60 5.92 -5.15
CA ARG A 9 -14.14 7.30 -4.91
C ARG A 9 -12.76 7.29 -4.28
N LYS A 10 -11.79 8.00 -4.88
CA LYS A 10 -10.42 8.06 -4.38
C LYS A 10 -10.31 8.67 -2.98
N SER A 11 -11.20 9.59 -2.60
CA SER A 11 -11.26 10.22 -1.28
C SER A 11 -11.37 9.22 -0.13
N ASP A 12 -12.04 8.09 -0.39
CA ASP A 12 -12.35 7.10 0.63
C ASP A 12 -11.15 6.16 0.87
N TYR A 13 -10.13 6.24 0.01
CA TYR A 13 -8.92 5.41 0.02
C TYR A 13 -7.69 6.31 0.03
N ALA A 14 -7.52 7.04 1.13
CA ALA A 14 -6.40 7.93 1.32
C ALA A 14 -5.06 7.18 1.26
N PHE A 15 -4.05 7.78 0.65
CA PHE A 15 -2.73 7.18 0.57
C PHE A 15 -1.96 7.38 1.88
N GLY A 16 -1.40 6.31 2.41
CA GLY A 16 -0.43 6.30 3.49
C GLY A 16 0.41 5.03 3.41
N HIS A 17 1.67 5.08 3.86
CA HIS A 17 2.50 3.89 3.90
C HIS A 17 1.94 2.90 4.93
N GLY A 18 1.81 1.64 4.53
CA GLY A 18 1.25 0.56 5.35
C GLY A 18 -0.27 0.50 5.38
N VAL A 19 -0.98 1.47 4.78
CA VAL A 19 -2.44 1.47 4.75
C VAL A 19 -2.95 0.33 3.87
N GLN A 20 -3.98 -0.36 4.38
CA GLN A 20 -4.60 -1.52 3.77
C GLN A 20 -6.10 -1.27 3.62
N TYR A 21 -6.64 -1.61 2.46
CA TYR A 21 -8.07 -1.56 2.20
C TYR A 21 -8.53 -2.87 1.59
N HIS A 22 -9.61 -3.44 2.14
CA HIS A 22 -10.32 -4.53 1.51
C HIS A 22 -11.33 -3.93 0.52
N LEU A 23 -11.17 -4.23 -0.76
CA LEU A 23 -12.01 -3.67 -1.82
C LEU A 23 -13.29 -4.52 -1.97
N PRO A 24 -14.41 -3.92 -2.44
CA PRO A 24 -15.65 -4.67 -2.73
C PRO A 24 -15.48 -5.81 -3.74
N SER A 25 -14.43 -5.76 -4.56
CA SER A 25 -14.05 -6.83 -5.50
C SER A 25 -13.43 -8.06 -4.84
N GLY A 26 -13.25 -8.07 -3.51
CA GLY A 26 -12.58 -9.15 -2.76
C GLY A 26 -11.05 -9.10 -2.86
N ARG A 27 -10.49 -8.00 -3.37
CA ARG A 27 -9.03 -7.79 -3.44
C ARG A 27 -8.57 -6.90 -2.30
N TRP A 28 -7.32 -7.11 -1.90
CA TRP A 28 -6.61 -6.18 -1.03
C TRP A 28 -5.90 -5.09 -1.82
N LEU A 29 -5.97 -3.85 -1.32
CA LEU A 29 -5.16 -2.72 -1.75
C LEU A 29 -4.23 -2.33 -0.60
N LEU A 30 -2.95 -2.63 -0.76
CA LEU A 30 -1.87 -2.24 0.17
C LEU A 30 -1.05 -1.09 -0.43
N ALA A 31 -0.82 -0.04 0.35
CA ALA A 31 -0.06 1.14 -0.07
C ALA A 31 1.30 1.20 0.62
N SER A 32 2.32 1.63 -0.12
CA SER A 32 3.66 1.90 0.41
C SER A 32 4.26 3.14 -0.23
N TYR A 33 5.13 3.85 0.50
CA TYR A 33 6.04 4.79 -0.12
C TYR A 33 6.93 4.08 -1.14
N HIS A 34 7.20 4.76 -2.26
CA HIS A 34 8.10 4.25 -3.28
C HIS A 34 9.54 4.23 -2.74
N PRO A 35 10.33 3.17 -2.99
CA PRO A 35 11.74 3.09 -2.60
C PRO A 35 12.64 3.95 -3.50
N SER A 36 12.31 5.25 -3.63
CA SER A 36 13.17 6.22 -4.32
C SER A 36 14.39 6.55 -3.46
N ARG A 37 15.45 7.06 -4.12
CA ARG A 37 16.62 7.60 -3.41
C ARG A 37 16.25 8.68 -2.40
N HIS A 38 15.34 9.58 -2.74
CA HIS A 38 14.90 10.62 -1.81
C HIS A 38 14.27 10.04 -0.54
N ASN A 39 13.33 9.09 -0.67
CA ASN A 39 12.64 8.52 0.48
C ASN A 39 13.57 7.70 1.37
N THR A 40 14.48 6.93 0.76
CA THR A 40 15.44 6.09 1.49
C THR A 40 16.55 6.92 2.14
N GLN A 41 17.08 7.94 1.46
CA GLN A 41 18.15 8.79 1.99
C GLN A 41 17.68 9.73 3.12
N THR A 42 16.43 10.21 3.06
CA THR A 42 15.84 11.07 4.10
C THR A 42 15.25 10.31 5.28
N GLY A 43 15.24 8.97 5.23
CA GLY A 43 14.61 8.14 6.25
C GLY A 43 13.07 8.15 6.21
N ARG A 44 12.45 8.76 5.19
CA ARG A 44 10.99 8.71 4.98
C ARG A 44 10.49 7.28 4.73
N LEU A 45 11.36 6.42 4.20
CA LEU A 45 11.16 4.97 4.10
C LEU A 45 12.46 4.27 4.48
N THR A 46 12.43 3.47 5.55
CA THR A 46 13.56 2.60 5.91
C THR A 46 13.45 1.23 5.24
N VAL A 47 14.53 0.45 5.31
CA VAL A 47 14.53 -0.93 4.77
C VAL A 47 13.55 -1.80 5.55
N GLU A 48 13.52 -1.67 6.86
CA GLU A 48 12.66 -2.41 7.78
C GLU A 48 11.18 -2.15 7.45
N MET A 49 10.80 -0.88 7.31
CA MET A 49 9.47 -0.47 6.88
C MET A 49 9.08 -1.10 5.53
N PHE A 50 10.02 -1.18 4.58
CA PHE A 50 9.73 -1.79 3.28
C PHE A 50 9.61 -3.31 3.36
N VAL A 51 10.39 -3.97 4.22
CA VAL A 51 10.26 -5.41 4.49
C VAL A 51 8.89 -5.73 5.13
N GLU A 52 8.43 -4.90 6.06
CA GLU A 52 7.11 -5.04 6.69
C GLU A 52 5.96 -5.02 5.66
N ILE A 53 6.07 -4.20 4.61
CA ILE A 53 5.08 -4.17 3.51
C ILE A 53 4.99 -5.52 2.80
N TRP A 54 6.12 -6.16 2.52
CA TRP A 54 6.12 -7.46 1.85
C TRP A 54 5.61 -8.58 2.76
N ALA A 55 5.95 -8.53 4.05
CA ALA A 55 5.38 -9.45 5.05
C ALA A 55 3.85 -9.29 5.12
N ALA A 56 3.35 -8.06 5.19
CA ALA A 56 1.93 -7.78 5.17
C ALA A 56 1.26 -8.27 3.87
N ALA A 57 1.86 -8.00 2.72
CA ALA A 57 1.36 -8.49 1.43
C ALA A 57 1.22 -10.01 1.41
N ARG A 58 2.18 -10.74 2.01
CA ARG A 58 2.10 -12.20 2.10
C ARG A 58 0.92 -12.65 2.96
N CYS A 59 0.77 -12.07 4.16
CA CYS A 59 -0.36 -12.39 5.05
C CYS A 59 -1.72 -12.14 4.38
N LEU A 60 -1.85 -11.05 3.62
CA LEU A 60 -3.11 -10.67 2.97
C LEU A 60 -3.51 -11.59 1.80
N VAL A 61 -2.54 -12.19 1.12
CA VAL A 61 -2.81 -13.14 0.02
C VAL A 61 -3.19 -14.52 0.55
N ASP A 62 -2.71 -14.88 1.74
CA ASP A 62 -3.01 -16.15 2.39
C ASP A 62 -4.38 -16.14 3.15
N THR A 63 -5.17 -15.05 3.03
CA THR A 63 -6.51 -14.89 3.65
C THR A 63 -7.63 -15.08 2.62
#